data_AF-A0A2V9TJQ3-F1
#
_entry.id   AF-A0A2V9TJQ3-F1
#
_cell.length_a   1.000
_cell.length_b   1.000
_cell.length_c   1.000
_cell.angle_alpha   90.00
_cell.angle_beta   90.00
_cell.angle_gamma   90.00
#
_symmetry.space_group_name_H-M   'P 1'
#
loop_
_entity.id
_entity.type
_entity.pdbx_description
1 polymer ?
#
loop_
_entity_poly.entity_id
_entity_poly.type
_entity_poly.pdbx_seq_one_letter_code
_entity_poly.pdbx_strand_id
1 'polypeptide(L)'
;MPDFLLEIGCEEIPARMIDAASQELRERVHTLLNRERLNAKDTMTYFDTPRRLAVLAPGIPAAQADISEQITGPAVTVAFKDGQPTPAAHAFAKKSGMHISQLDRISTPKGDYLSAR
;
A
#
# COMPACT_ATOMS: atom_id res chain seq x y z
N MET A 1 0.69 -8.73 -17.78
CA MET A 1 0.86 -9.19 -16.38
C MET A 1 0.30 -10.59 -16.32
N PRO A 2 1.02 -11.55 -15.71
CA PRO A 2 0.55 -12.92 -15.63
C PRO A 2 -0.66 -13.05 -14.70
N ASP A 3 -1.43 -14.11 -14.90
CA ASP A 3 -2.48 -14.49 -13.96
C ASP A 3 -1.87 -15.26 -12.79
N PHE A 4 -2.41 -15.04 -11.60
CA PHE A 4 -2.00 -15.73 -10.38
C PHE A 4 -3.01 -16.82 -10.03
N LEU A 5 -2.52 -18.05 -9.84
CA LEU A 5 -3.33 -19.18 -9.39
C LEU A 5 -2.85 -19.63 -8.01
N LEU A 6 -3.73 -19.58 -7.02
CA LEU A 6 -3.55 -20.27 -5.75
C LEU A 6 -4.35 -21.57 -5.79
N GLU A 7 -3.68 -22.69 -5.58
CA GLU A 7 -4.31 -24.01 -5.47
C GLU A 7 -3.90 -24.65 -4.14
N ILE A 8 -4.90 -25.15 -3.40
CA ILE A 8 -4.70 -25.87 -2.14
C ILE A 8 -5.18 -27.31 -2.34
N GLY A 9 -4.27 -28.25 -2.14
CA GLY A 9 -4.61 -29.67 -2.04
C GLY A 9 -5.22 -29.97 -0.67
N CYS A 10 -6.33 -30.70 -0.66
CA CYS A 10 -7.08 -31.04 0.54
C CYS A 10 -7.28 -32.56 0.66
N GLU A 11 -7.60 -33.02 1.86
CA GLU A 11 -8.33 -34.28 2.03
C GLU A 11 -9.75 -34.15 1.46
N GLU A 12 -10.54 -35.23 1.51
CA GLU A 12 -11.89 -35.20 0.95
C GLU A 12 -12.79 -34.21 1.71
N ILE A 13 -13.22 -33.16 1.01
CA ILE A 13 -14.13 -32.14 1.47
C ILE A 13 -15.55 -32.66 1.27
N PRO A 14 -16.35 -32.77 2.36
CA PRO A 14 -17.77 -33.09 2.25
C PRO A 14 -18.50 -32.16 1.25
N ALA A 15 -19.30 -32.76 0.35
CA ALA A 15 -19.97 -32.04 -0.73
C ALA A 15 -20.79 -30.82 -0.26
N ARG A 16 -21.40 -30.88 0.92
CA ARG A 16 -22.19 -29.76 1.48
C ARG A 16 -21.35 -28.54 1.90
N MET A 17 -20.03 -28.67 1.97
CA MET A 17 -19.12 -27.63 2.47
C MET A 17 -18.24 -27.04 1.36
N ILE A 18 -18.14 -27.71 0.20
CA ILE A 18 -17.21 -27.35 -0.85
C ILE A 18 -17.49 -25.96 -1.41
N ASP A 19 -18.75 -25.68 -1.80
CA ASP A 19 -19.17 -24.39 -2.36
C ASP A 19 -18.86 -23.22 -1.42
N ALA A 20 -19.19 -23.39 -0.14
CA ALA A 20 -18.95 -22.38 0.88
C ALA A 20 -17.44 -22.14 1.09
N ALA A 21 -16.66 -23.21 1.15
CA ALA A 21 -15.21 -23.12 1.32
C ALA A 21 -14.52 -22.44 0.12
N SER A 22 -14.96 -22.73 -1.10
CA SER A 22 -14.42 -22.11 -2.33
C SER A 22 -14.71 -20.61 -2.39
N GLN A 23 -15.94 -20.22 -2.06
CA GLN A 23 -16.34 -18.80 -1.99
C GLN A 23 -15.54 -18.07 -0.92
N GLU A 24 -15.44 -18.66 0.27
CA GLU A 24 -14.69 -18.07 1.37
C GLU A 24 -13.21 -17.90 1.05
N LEU A 25 -12.59 -18.89 0.39
CA LEU A 25 -11.20 -18.79 -0.04
C LEU A 25 -11.01 -17.61 -1.01
N ARG A 26 -11.89 -17.46 -2.01
CA ARG A 26 -11.85 -16.32 -2.93
C ARG A 26 -12.00 -14.98 -2.21
N GLU A 27 -12.95 -14.86 -1.29
CA GLU A 27 -13.14 -13.63 -0.51
C GLU A 27 -11.92 -13.28 0.34
N ARG A 28 -11.30 -14.28 0.97
CA ARG A 28 -10.09 -14.11 1.78
C ARG A 28 -8.91 -13.65 0.92
N VAL A 29 -8.70 -14.27 -0.25
CA VAL A 29 -7.64 -13.85 -1.18
C VAL A 29 -7.90 -12.44 -1.70
N HIS A 30 -9.13 -12.11 -2.09
CA HIS A 30 -9.50 -10.76 -2.54
C HIS A 30 -9.25 -9.71 -1.44
N THR A 31 -9.69 -9.99 -0.21
CA THR A 31 -9.48 -9.11 0.94
C THR A 31 -8.00 -8.90 1.24
N LEU A 32 -7.20 -9.98 1.18
CA LEU A 32 -5.75 -9.91 1.35
C LEU A 32 -5.10 -9.03 0.29
N LEU A 33 -5.39 -9.27 -1.00
CA LEU A 33 -4.81 -8.50 -2.09
C LEU A 33 -5.16 -7.01 -2.01
N ASN A 34 -6.40 -6.69 -1.64
CA ASN A 34 -6.83 -5.31 -1.46
C ASN A 34 -6.09 -4.64 -0.29
N ARG A 35 -5.95 -5.33 0.85
CA ARG A 35 -5.19 -4.84 2.01
C ARG A 35 -3.74 -4.54 1.64
N GLU A 36 -3.14 -5.42 0.83
CA GLU A 36 -1.76 -5.27 0.37
C GLU A 36 -1.63 -4.35 -0.85
N ARG A 37 -2.68 -3.68 -1.34
CA ARG A 37 -2.63 -2.82 -2.54
C ARG A 37 -2.10 -3.54 -3.80
N LEU A 38 -2.46 -4.81 -3.93
CA LEU A 38 -2.13 -5.71 -5.05
C LEU A 38 -3.41 -6.18 -5.76
N ASN A 39 -4.35 -5.26 -5.97
CA ASN A 39 -5.64 -5.57 -6.57
C ASN A 39 -5.48 -6.27 -7.94
N ALA A 40 -6.23 -7.35 -8.15
CA ALA A 40 -6.36 -7.98 -9.45
C ALA A 40 -7.01 -7.00 -10.45
N LYS A 41 -6.65 -7.12 -11.73
CA LYS A 41 -7.20 -6.26 -12.79
C LYS A 41 -8.66 -6.60 -13.11
N ASP A 42 -8.96 -7.89 -13.10
CA ASP A 42 -10.29 -8.42 -13.41
C ASP A 42 -10.86 -9.21 -12.23
N THR A 43 -12.14 -9.56 -12.34
CA THR A 43 -12.85 -10.35 -11.33
C THR A 43 -12.14 -11.69 -11.10
N MET A 44 -11.85 -11.99 -9.83
CA MET A 44 -11.29 -13.27 -9.42
C MET A 44 -12.33 -14.39 -9.54
N THR A 45 -11.91 -15.55 -10.04
CA THR A 45 -12.73 -16.76 -10.11
C THR A 45 -12.24 -17.82 -9.13
N TYR A 46 -13.10 -18.77 -8.82
CA TYR A 46 -12.79 -19.90 -7.95
C TYR A 46 -13.18 -21.21 -8.62
N PHE A 47 -12.48 -22.26 -8.25
CA PHE A 47 -12.70 -23.62 -8.71
C PHE A 47 -12.57 -24.57 -7.55
N ASP A 48 -13.25 -25.71 -7.62
CA ASP A 48 -13.13 -26.74 -6.62
C ASP A 48 -13.37 -28.14 -7.16
N THR A 49 -12.85 -29.08 -6.38
CA THR A 49 -13.13 -30.51 -6.46
C THR A 49 -13.13 -31.03 -5.03
N PRO A 50 -13.63 -32.25 -4.76
CA PRO A 50 -13.61 -32.80 -3.40
C PRO A 50 -12.23 -32.82 -2.72
N ARG A 51 -11.12 -32.66 -3.45
CA ARG A 51 -9.76 -32.64 -2.87
C ARG A 51 -8.95 -31.40 -3.22
N ARG A 52 -9.56 -30.36 -3.78
CA ARG A 52 -8.86 -29.12 -4.17
C ARG A 52 -9.77 -27.90 -4.07
N LEU A 53 -9.21 -26.80 -3.59
CA LEU A 53 -9.79 -25.46 -3.72
C LEU A 53 -8.80 -24.59 -4.48
N ALA A 54 -9.27 -23.79 -5.43
CA ALA A 54 -8.41 -22.91 -6.21
C ALA A 54 -9.05 -21.54 -6.46
N VAL A 55 -8.20 -20.52 -6.56
CA VAL A 55 -8.58 -19.14 -6.88
C VAL A 55 -7.65 -18.62 -7.97
N LEU A 56 -8.24 -18.13 -9.05
CA LEU A 56 -7.55 -17.45 -10.15
C LEU A 56 -7.78 -15.95 -10.02
N ALA A 57 -6.68 -15.21 -9.95
CA ALA A 57 -6.66 -13.76 -9.86
C ALA A 57 -5.94 -13.17 -11.09
N PRO A 58 -6.70 -12.61 -12.06
CA PRO A 58 -6.10 -12.09 -13.28
C PRO A 58 -5.32 -10.80 -13.05
N GLY A 59 -4.15 -10.72 -13.66
CA GLY A 59 -3.37 -9.49 -13.70
C GLY A 59 -3.02 -8.90 -12.33
N ILE A 60 -2.55 -9.70 -11.38
CA ILE A 60 -1.96 -9.16 -10.14
C ILE A 60 -0.66 -8.39 -10.48
N PRO A 61 -0.43 -7.18 -9.93
CA PRO A 61 0.82 -6.46 -10.07
C PRO A 61 2.02 -7.25 -9.54
N ALA A 62 3.17 -7.16 -10.23
CA ALA A 62 4.39 -7.85 -9.79
C ALA A 62 4.96 -7.29 -8.48
N ALA A 63 4.60 -6.05 -8.15
CA ALA A 63 4.96 -5.37 -6.91
C ALA A 63 3.88 -4.35 -6.54
N GLN A 64 3.87 -3.96 -5.26
CA GLN A 64 3.05 -2.86 -4.76
C GLN A 64 3.52 -1.56 -5.40
N ALA A 65 2.60 -0.62 -5.60
CA ALA A 65 2.98 0.74 -6.00
C ALA A 65 3.85 1.38 -4.89
N ASP A 66 4.81 2.19 -5.30
CA ASP A 66 5.63 2.95 -4.37
C ASP A 66 4.76 3.84 -3.49
N ILE A 67 5.13 3.90 -2.22
CA ILE A 67 4.47 4.73 -1.21
C ILE A 67 5.44 5.84 -0.86
N SER A 68 5.11 7.06 -1.23
CA SER A 68 5.82 8.24 -0.74
C SER A 68 5.01 8.87 0.39
N GLU A 69 5.61 9.03 1.55
CA GLU A 69 5.02 9.79 2.65
C GLU A 69 5.52 11.22 2.61
N GLN A 70 4.61 12.18 2.55
CA GLN A 70 4.96 13.58 2.67
C GLN A 70 4.82 14.01 4.13
N ILE A 71 5.95 14.35 4.76
CA ILE A 71 6.00 14.80 6.15
C ILE A 71 5.97 16.33 6.15
N THR A 72 4.97 16.91 6.81
CA THR A 72 4.90 18.36 7.04
C THR A 72 5.78 18.76 8.22
N GLY A 73 6.65 19.72 7.99
CA GLY A 73 7.58 20.29 8.96
C GLY A 73 7.08 21.60 9.59
N PRO A 74 7.98 22.40 10.18
CA PRO A 74 7.63 23.69 10.75
C PRO A 74 7.21 24.71 9.67
N ALA A 75 6.48 25.75 10.08
CA ALA A 75 6.14 26.88 9.21
C ALA A 75 7.43 27.51 8.64
N VAL A 76 7.39 27.98 7.39
CA VAL A 76 8.55 28.59 6.71
C VAL A 76 9.10 29.77 7.51
N THR A 77 8.23 30.54 8.16
CA THR A 77 8.60 31.67 9.04
C THR A 77 9.35 31.25 10.30
N VAL A 78 9.16 30.02 10.78
CA VAL A 78 9.88 29.45 11.92
C VAL A 78 11.15 28.74 11.44
N ALA A 79 11.09 28.15 10.25
CA ALA A 79 12.18 27.42 9.63
C ALA A 79 13.31 28.33 9.13
N PHE A 80 12.99 29.54 8.67
CA PHE A 80 13.95 30.51 8.16
C PHE A 80 13.80 31.85 8.87
N LYS A 81 14.92 32.39 9.32
CA LYS A 81 15.01 33.74 9.86
C LYS A 81 16.09 34.49 9.11
N ASP A 82 15.75 35.64 8.54
CA ASP A 82 16.67 36.48 7.75
C ASP A 82 17.32 35.71 6.57
N GLY A 83 16.57 34.79 5.95
CA GLY A 83 17.05 33.93 4.87
C GLY A 83 17.97 32.78 5.32
N GLN A 84 18.29 32.69 6.61
CA GLN A 84 19.11 31.62 7.17
C GLN A 84 18.26 30.54 7.83
N PRO A 85 18.59 29.25 7.67
CA PRO A 85 17.85 28.18 8.29
C PRO A 85 18.06 28.16 9.81
N THR A 86 16.96 28.04 10.56
CA THR A 86 16.97 28.02 12.02
C THR A 86 17.25 26.60 12.56
N PRO A 87 17.46 26.43 13.88
CA PRO A 87 17.55 25.10 14.48
C PRO A 87 16.34 24.20 14.19
N ALA A 88 15.15 24.78 14.02
CA ALA A 88 13.93 24.04 13.68
C ALA A 88 14.02 23.40 12.29
N ALA A 89 14.54 24.13 11.31
CA ALA A 89 14.74 23.62 9.96
C ALA A 89 15.84 22.54 9.90
N HIS A 90 16.93 22.71 10.63
CA HIS A 90 17.99 21.70 10.74
C HIS A 90 17.52 20.43 11.44
N ALA A 91 16.75 20.57 12.52
CA ALA A 91 16.17 19.43 13.23
C ALA A 91 15.18 18.66 12.34
N PHE A 92 14.36 19.39 11.57
CA PHE A 92 13.44 18.77 10.62
C PHE A 92 14.19 18.05 9.47
N ALA A 93 15.17 18.71 8.85
CA ALA A 93 16.03 18.11 7.82
C ALA A 93 16.69 16.82 8.32
N LYS A 94 17.30 16.86 9.52
CA LYS A 94 17.92 15.70 10.15
C LYS A 94 16.92 14.58 10.44
N LYS A 95 15.72 14.91 10.94
CA LYS A 95 14.66 13.94 11.22
C LYS A 95 14.17 13.25 9.94
N SER A 96 14.07 14.00 8.86
CA SER A 96 13.65 13.48 7.55
C SER A 96 14.80 12.85 6.76
N GLY A 97 16.03 12.84 7.29
CA GLY A 97 17.20 12.28 6.61
C GLY A 97 17.62 13.02 5.33
N MET A 98 17.16 14.26 5.14
CA MET A 98 17.41 15.06 3.95
C MET A 98 18.29 16.26 4.28
N HIS A 99 19.04 16.76 3.29
CA HIS A 99 19.70 18.04 3.43
C HIS A 99 18.67 19.18 3.38
N ILE A 100 18.94 20.29 4.06
CA ILE A 100 18.00 21.41 4.18
C ILE A 100 17.62 22.02 2.83
N SER A 101 18.51 21.93 1.84
CA SER A 101 18.28 22.39 0.47
C SER A 101 17.39 21.47 -0.36
N GLN A 102 17.10 20.26 0.13
CA GLN A 102 16.25 19.27 -0.53
C GLN A 102 14.82 19.27 0.04
N LEU A 103 14.54 20.12 1.02
CA LEU A 103 13.21 20.25 1.60
C LEU A 103 12.33 21.10 0.70
N ASP A 104 11.10 20.65 0.51
CA ASP A 104 10.07 21.35 -0.24
C ASP A 104 9.32 22.34 0.66
N ARG A 105 8.54 23.23 0.02
CA ARG A 105 7.58 24.11 0.69
C ARG A 105 6.19 23.79 0.22
N ILE A 106 5.27 23.58 1.15
CA ILE A 106 3.85 23.46 0.87
C ILE A 106 3.08 24.66 1.38
N SER A 107 2.20 25.19 0.52
CA SER A 107 1.29 26.25 0.91
C SER A 107 -0.02 25.65 1.40
N THR A 108 -0.44 26.04 2.60
CA THR A 108 -1.70 25.62 3.21
C THR A 108 -2.53 26.85 3.56
N PRO A 109 -3.85 26.73 3.81
CA PRO A 109 -4.66 27.86 4.27
C PRO A 109 -4.16 28.52 5.57
N LYS A 110 -3.31 27.83 6.34
CA LYS A 110 -2.69 28.32 7.58
C LYS A 110 -1.28 28.89 7.39
N GLY A 111 -0.82 29.03 6.15
CA GLY A 111 0.51 29.52 5.78
C GLY A 111 1.40 28.47 5.12
N ASP A 112 2.64 28.85 4.83
CA ASP A 112 3.64 28.00 4.18
C ASP A 112 4.41 27.17 5.21
N TYR A 113 4.59 25.89 4.93
CA TYR A 113 5.33 24.94 5.77
C TYR A 113 6.42 24.26 4.96
N LEU A 114 7.49 23.84 5.64
CA LEU A 114 8.44 22.89 5.05
C LEU A 114 7.78 21.53 4.87
N SER A 115 8.22 20.76 3.87
CA SER A 115 7.88 19.36 3.72
C SER A 115 9.06 18.53 3.25
N ALA A 116 9.05 17.25 3.62
CA ALA A 116 9.97 16.23 3.13
C ALA A 116 9.14 15.12 2.47
N ARG A 117 9.65 14.52 1.40
CA ARG A 117 8.98 13.46 0.65
C ARG A 117 9.99 12.37 0.28
#